data_AF-X1NRP9-F1
#
_entry.id   AF-X1NRP9-F1
#
_cell.length_a   1.000
_cell.length_b   1.000
_cell.length_c   1.000
_cell.angle_alpha   90.00
_cell.angle_beta   90.00
_cell.angle_gamma   90.00
#
_symmetry.space_group_name_H-M   'P 1'
#
loop_
_entity.id
_entity.type
_entity.pdbx_description
1 polymer ?
#
loop_
_entity_poly.entity_id
_entity_poly.type
_entity_poly.pdbx_seq_one_letter_code
_entity_poly.pdbx_strand_id
1 'polypeptide(L)' 'MVKMIRVNVSITNVSAERFWDARKPIPPIKINTNLNLVAVEKKKEDFLEVPFVLTVNYNPSIAQISMKGRAFVTGNKDE' A
#
# COMPACT_ATOMS: atom_id res chain seq x y z
N MET A 1 -2.07 -26.99 15.19
CA MET A 1 -1.40 -26.60 13.93
C MET A 1 -1.72 -25.12 13.71
N VAL A 2 -0.72 -24.24 13.71
CA VAL A 2 -0.97 -22.78 13.66
C VAL A 2 -1.56 -22.43 12.29
N LYS A 3 -2.82 -21.96 12.27
CA LYS A 3 -3.46 -21.38 11.09
C LYS A 3 -2.70 -20.10 10.75
N MET A 4 -2.16 -20.01 9.54
CA MET A 4 -1.31 -18.89 9.15
C MET A 4 -1.78 -18.33 7.82
N ILE A 5 -2.45 -17.19 7.86
CA ILE A 5 -2.75 -16.38 6.67
C ILE A 5 -1.41 -15.98 6.05
N ARG A 6 -1.19 -16.37 4.80
CA ARG A 6 -0.03 -15.95 4.02
C ARG A 6 -0.44 -14.79 3.14
N VAL A 7 0.23 -13.67 3.31
CA VAL A 7 0.03 -12.48 2.47
C VAL A 7 1.32 -12.25 1.67
N ASN A 8 1.21 -12.29 0.35
CA ASN A 8 2.29 -11.92 -0.57
C ASN A 8 1.92 -10.60 -1.24
N VAL A 9 2.83 -9.64 -1.30
CA VAL A 9 2.57 -8.32 -1.88
C VAL A 9 3.42 -8.15 -3.13
N SER A 10 2.76 -7.87 -4.26
CA SER A 10 3.41 -7.52 -5.52
C SER A 10 3.13 -6.06 -5.85
N ILE A 11 4.18 -5.23 -5.83
CA ILE A 11 4.09 -3.84 -6.26
C ILE A 11 4.14 -3.80 -7.79
N THR A 12 3.18 -3.14 -8.41
CA THR A 12 3.09 -2.99 -9.87
C THR A 12 3.49 -1.60 -10.34
N ASN A 13 3.36 -0.60 -9.47
CA ASN A 13 3.78 0.75 -9.77
C ASN A 13 4.23 1.46 -8.49
N VAL A 14 5.30 2.25 -8.62
CA VAL A 14 5.76 3.20 -7.62
C VAL A 14 5.97 4.53 -8.32
N SER A 15 5.38 5.58 -7.78
CA SER A 15 5.60 6.96 -8.19
C SER A 15 5.95 7.78 -6.96
N ALA A 16 6.95 8.65 -7.08
CA ALA A 16 7.34 9.55 -6.02
C ALA A 16 7.63 10.92 -6.62
N GLU A 17 7.07 11.95 -5.99
CA GLU A 17 7.29 13.33 -6.38
C GLU A 17 7.74 14.13 -5.17
N ARG A 18 8.73 14.99 -5.39
CA ARG A 18 9.26 15.88 -4.35
C ARG A 18 8.90 17.32 -4.73
N PHE A 19 8.25 18.01 -3.81
CA PHE A 19 7.87 19.42 -3.97
C PHE A 19 8.83 20.37 -3.24
N TRP A 20 9.51 19.90 -2.19
CA TRP A 20 10.42 20.71 -1.39
C TRP A 20 11.81 20.80 -2.01
N ASP A 21 12.44 21.98 -1.94
CA ASP A 21 13.82 22.16 -2.40
C ASP A 21 14.76 21.19 -1.64
N ALA A 22 15.61 20.47 -2.37
CA ALA A 22 16.56 19.52 -1.81
C ALA A 22 17.60 20.18 -0.88
N ARG A 23 17.86 21.47 -1.07
CA ARG A 23 18.88 22.24 -0.32
C ARG A 23 18.31 22.87 0.95
N LYS A 24 16.99 22.91 1.12
CA LYS A 24 16.35 23.48 2.30
C LYS A 24 16.19 22.42 3.39
N PRO A 25 16.38 22.76 4.67
CA PRO A 25 16.05 21.86 5.76
C PRO A 25 14.58 21.47 5.68
N ILE A 26 14.27 20.21 6.01
CA ILE A 26 12.90 19.72 6.04
C ILE A 26 12.22 20.28 7.30
N PRO A 27 11.06 20.96 7.18
CA PRO A 27 10.34 21.46 8.34
C PRO A 27 9.76 20.30 9.16
N PRO A 28 9.27 20.54 10.39
CA PRO A 28 8.44 19.57 11.09
C PRO A 28 7.25 19.16 10.20
N ILE A 29 7.09 17.86 9.98
CA ILE A 29 6.08 17.29 9.10
C ILE A 29 5.16 16.32 9.83
N LYS A 30 3.91 16.25 9.37
CA LYS A 30 2.98 15.15 9.63
C LYS A 30 2.88 14.29 8.39
N ILE A 31 2.84 12.98 8.58
CA ILE A 31 2.71 12.00 7.49
C ILE A 31 1.28 11.47 7.49
N ASN A 32 0.61 11.58 6.35
CA ASN A 32 -0.71 11.02 6.12
C ASN A 32 -0.58 9.86 5.14
N THR A 33 -0.96 8.67 5.60
CA THR A 33 -0.95 7.46 4.79
C THR A 33 -2.38 7.04 4.51
N ASN A 34 -2.71 6.85 3.25
CA ASN A 34 -4.00 6.33 2.81
C ASN A 34 -3.78 5.03 2.06
N LEU A 35 -4.37 3.95 2.57
CA LEU A 35 -4.43 2.66 1.88
C LEU A 35 -5.86 2.43 1.42
N ASN A 36 -6.04 2.32 0.12
CA ASN A 36 -7.32 1.98 -0.48
C ASN A 36 -7.25 0.58 -1.10
N LEU A 37 -8.17 -0.29 -0.72
CA LEU A 37 -8.35 -1.62 -1.32
C LEU A 37 -9.41 -1.47 -2.41
N VAL A 38 -9.02 -1.68 -3.67
CA VAL A 38 -9.88 -1.37 -4.82
C VAL A 38 -10.97 -2.41 -5.00
N ALA A 39 -10.62 -3.68 -4.80
CA ALA A 39 -11.53 -4.82 -4.91
C ALA A 39 -10.97 -6.00 -4.12
N VAL A 40 -11.81 -6.98 -3.81
CA VAL A 40 -11.40 -8.29 -3.31
C VAL A 40 -11.86 -9.33 -4.32
N GLU A 41 -10.90 -9.87 -5.08
CA GLU A 41 -11.18 -10.86 -6.12
C GLU A 41 -10.86 -12.25 -5.60
N LYS A 42 -11.89 -13.06 -5.35
CA LYS A 42 -11.71 -14.46 -4.99
C LYS A 42 -11.40 -15.28 -6.26
N LYS A 43 -10.12 -15.64 -6.45
CA LYS A 43 -9.72 -16.45 -7.62
C LYS A 43 -9.90 -17.95 -7.38
N LYS A 44 -9.74 -18.43 -6.15
CA LYS A 44 -9.95 -19.83 -5.73
C LYS A 44 -10.49 -19.89 -4.29
N GLU A 45 -10.92 -21.07 -3.81
CA GLU A 45 -11.54 -21.21 -2.48
C GLU A 45 -10.71 -20.60 -1.35
N ASP A 46 -9.38 -20.74 -1.44
CA ASP A 46 -8.41 -20.32 -0.42
C ASP A 46 -7.43 -19.24 -0.94
N PHE A 47 -7.80 -18.51 -2.01
CA PHE A 47 -6.95 -17.47 -2.59
C PHE A 47 -7.74 -16.22 -2.96
N LEU A 48 -7.32 -15.10 -2.37
CA LEU A 48 -7.83 -13.76 -2.66
C LEU A 48 -6.73 -12.91 -3.31
N GLU A 49 -7.11 -12.20 -4.37
CA GLU A 49 -6.31 -11.15 -4.97
C GLU A 49 -6.94 -9.80 -4.63
N VAL A 50 -6.18 -8.94 -3.98
CA VAL A 50 -6.65 -7.64 -3.47
C VAL A 50 -5.79 -6.54 -4.10
N PRO A 51 -6.21 -5.93 -5.21
CA PRO A 51 -5.57 -4.73 -5.74
C PRO A 51 -5.67 -3.59 -4.73
N PHE A 52 -4.57 -2.87 -4.53
CA PHE A 52 -4.51 -1.75 -3.60
C PHE A 52 -3.79 -0.54 -4.20
N VAL A 53 -4.11 0.63 -3.66
CA VAL A 53 -3.43 1.89 -3.89
C VAL A 53 -3.05 2.47 -2.54
N LEU A 54 -1.75 2.65 -2.32
CA LEU A 54 -1.18 3.28 -1.14
C LEU A 54 -0.66 4.66 -1.51
N THR A 55 -1.12 5.69 -0.81
CA THR A 55 -0.65 7.07 -1.00
C THR A 55 -0.09 7.59 0.32
N VAL A 56 1.12 8.14 0.27
CA VAL A 56 1.78 8.79 1.40
C VAL A 56 1.94 10.27 1.06
N ASN A 57 1.32 11.12 1.86
CA ASN A 57 1.35 12.58 1.72
C ASN A 57 1.94 13.21 2.97
N TYR A 58 2.55 14.38 2.82
CA TYR A 58 3.15 15.11 3.92
C TYR A 58 2.41 16.44 4.15
N ASN A 59 2.36 16.89 5.40
CA ASN A 59 1.84 18.20 5.77
C ASN A 59 2.88 18.95 6.63
N PRO A 60 3.49 20.04 6.15
CA PRO A 60 3.28 20.68 4.83
C PRO A 60 3.68 19.79 3.65
N SER A 61 3.15 20.09 2.45
CA SER A 61 3.36 19.28 1.24
C SER A 61 4.80 19.41 0.74
N ILE A 62 5.65 18.48 1.19
CA ILE A 62 7.07 18.42 0.79
C ILE A 62 7.35 17.36 -0.27
N ALA A 63 6.48 16.36 -0.36
CA ALA A 63 6.56 15.23 -1.28
C ALA A 63 5.21 14.50 -1.32
N GLN A 64 5.09 13.58 -2.27
CA GLN A 64 4.02 12.59 -2.32
C GLN A 64 4.58 11.29 -2.88
N ILE A 65 4.13 10.16 -2.32
CA ILE A 65 4.44 8.83 -2.83
C ILE A 65 3.12 8.14 -3.13
N SER A 66 3.02 7.51 -4.29
CA SER A 66 1.90 6.64 -4.65
C SER A 66 2.44 5.28 -5.07
N MET A 67 1.87 4.23 -4.51
CA MET A 67 2.18 2.85 -4.86
C MET A 67 0.90 2.14 -5.23
N LYS A 68 0.96 1.38 -6.31
CA LYS A 68 -0.12 0.47 -6.71
C LYS A 68 0.42 -0.94 -6.72
N GLY A 69 -0.41 -1.88 -6.33
CA GLY A 69 -0.01 -3.27 -6.27
C GLY A 69 -1.18 -4.18 -6.08
N ARG A 70 -0.85 -5.45 -5.85
CA ARG A 70 -1.77 -6.51 -5.54
C ARG A 70 -1.26 -7.29 -4.34
N ALA A 71 -2.13 -7.52 -3.37
CA ALA A 71 -1.89 -8.46 -2.29
C ALA A 71 -2.55 -9.79 -2.65
N PHE A 72 -1.81 -10.88 -2.49
CA PHE A 72 -2.27 -12.24 -2.66
C PHE A 72 -2.37 -12.88 -1.29
N VAL A 73 -3.59 -13.16 -0.87
CA VAL A 73 -3.89 -13.72 0.45
C VAL A 73 -4.29 -15.18 0.29
N THR A 74 -3.58 -16.07 0.95
CA THR A 74 -3.92 -17.48 1.06
C THR A 74 -4.27 -17.84 2.50
N GLY A 75 -5.43 -18.44 2.71
CA GLY A 75 -5.95 -18.86 4.01
C GLY A 75 -7.17 -19.77 3.82
N ASN A 76 -7.50 -20.59 4.82
CA ASN A 76 -8.64 -21.49 4.75
C ASN A 76 -9.96 -20.71 4.80
N LYS A 77 -11.01 -21.19 4.13
CA LYS A 77 -12.38 -20.64 4.15
C LYS A 77 -12.98 -20.29 5.52
N ASP A 78 -12.47 -20.90 6.61
CA ASP A 78 -12.98 -20.73 7.97
C ASP A 78 -12.30 -19.57 8.75
N GLU A 79 -11.55 -18.70 8.06
CA GLU A 79 -10.93 -17.47 8.59
C GLU A 79 -11.49 -16.20 7.96
#